data_AF-A0A7S0C4I0-F1
#
_entry.id   AF-A0A7S0C4I0-F1
#
_cell.length_a   1.000
_cell.length_b   1.000
_cell.length_c   1.000
_cell.angle_alpha   90.00
_cell.angle_beta   90.00
_cell.angle_gamma   90.00
#
_symmetry.space_group_name_H-M   'P 1'
#
loop_
_entity.id
_entity.type
_entity.pdbx_description
1 polymer ?
#
loop_
_entity_poly.entity_id
_entity_poly.type
_entity_poly.pdbx_seq_one_letter_code
_entity_poly.pdbx_strand_id
1 'polypeptide(L)'
;ERVIEINNHHTFNVYESTCVGLFERHKILFSFQLCFKILEKDGSVNKEEFDIFCRGGVVADRANQQPAPAWLNPETWDNVSELNSITSFDGLALSIQSDSEWKGWVLNNKPEETTLPADWDEKLDALQKMCIIRALR
;
A
#
# COMPACT_ATOMS: atom_id res chain seq x y z
N GLU A 1 1.96 -30.48 9.37
CA GLU A 1 3.43 -30.42 9.27
C GLU A 1 3.94 -30.71 7.86
N ARG A 2 3.85 -31.95 7.35
CA ARG A 2 4.32 -32.31 5.99
C ARG A 2 3.73 -31.49 4.83
N VAL A 3 2.46 -31.10 4.90
CA VAL A 3 1.83 -30.25 3.88
C VAL A 3 2.45 -28.85 3.84
N ILE A 4 2.81 -28.29 4.99
CA ILE A 4 3.44 -26.97 5.08
C ILE A 4 4.86 -27.04 4.49
N GLU A 5 5.60 -28.09 4.81
CA GLU A 5 6.94 -28.32 4.27
C GLU A 5 6.93 -28.48 2.74
N ILE A 6 5.99 -29.25 2.20
CA ILE A 6 5.79 -29.42 0.76
C ILE A 6 5.44 -28.06 0.11
N ASN A 7 4.52 -27.29 0.70
CA ASN A 7 4.15 -25.98 0.19
C ASN A 7 5.33 -25.00 0.19
N ASN A 8 6.14 -24.99 1.24
CA ASN A 8 7.33 -24.14 1.34
C ASN A 8 8.36 -24.51 0.28
N HIS A 9 8.62 -25.81 0.10
CA HIS A 9 9.53 -26.30 -0.93
C HIS A 9 9.06 -25.92 -2.35
N HIS A 10 7.78 -26.13 -2.66
CA HIS A 10 7.24 -25.74 -3.96
C HIS A 10 7.27 -24.23 -4.18
N THR A 11 6.96 -23.43 -3.16
CA THR A 11 7.01 -21.96 -3.23
C THR A 11 8.44 -21.50 -3.56
N PHE A 12 9.42 -22.05 -2.85
CA PHE A 12 10.84 -21.73 -3.08
C PHE A 12 11.29 -22.17 -4.48
N ASN A 13 10.95 -23.38 -4.91
CA ASN A 13 11.32 -23.87 -6.24
C ASN A 13 10.71 -23.03 -7.37
N VAL A 14 9.46 -22.59 -7.22
CA VAL A 14 8.80 -21.70 -8.19
C VAL A 14 9.54 -20.36 -8.24
N TYR A 15 9.91 -19.80 -7.09
CA TYR A 15 10.67 -18.57 -7.03
C TYR A 15 12.02 -18.70 -7.75
N GLU A 16 12.81 -19.72 -7.40
CA GLU A 16 14.14 -19.95 -7.96
C GLU A 16 14.09 -20.18 -9.48
N SER A 17 13.21 -21.08 -9.92
CA SER A 17 13.07 -21.43 -11.33
C SER A 17 12.67 -20.23 -12.19
N THR A 18 11.81 -19.36 -11.66
CA THR A 18 11.37 -18.16 -12.37
C THR A 18 12.46 -17.08 -12.39
N CYS A 19 13.18 -16.92 -11.28
CA CYS A 19 14.26 -15.93 -11.16
C CYS A 19 15.45 -16.20 -12.09
N VAL A 20 15.67 -17.44 -12.55
CA VAL A 20 16.66 -17.76 -13.59
C VAL A 20 16.30 -17.09 -14.93
N GLY A 21 15.01 -16.99 -15.26
CA GLY A 21 14.52 -16.40 -16.50
C GLY A 21 14.23 -14.89 -16.43
N LEU A 22 14.30 -14.28 -15.25
CA LEU A 22 13.95 -12.87 -15.04
C LEU A 22 15.18 -11.97 -14.99
N PHE A 23 15.06 -10.78 -15.59
CA PHE A 23 16.00 -9.69 -15.31
C PHE A 23 15.96 -9.31 -13.84
N GLU A 24 17.12 -8.94 -13.28
CA GLU A 24 17.26 -8.56 -11.86
C GLU A 24 16.23 -7.52 -11.42
N ARG A 25 15.99 -6.50 -12.26
CA ARG A 25 15.01 -5.43 -12.01
C ARG A 25 13.56 -5.91 -11.81
N HIS A 26 13.21 -7.10 -12.30
CA HIS A 26 11.86 -7.65 -12.18
C HIS A 26 11.71 -8.64 -11.02
N LYS A 27 12.81 -9.10 -10.41
CA LYS A 27 12.76 -10.11 -9.34
C LYS A 27 12.02 -9.61 -8.10
N ILE A 28 12.19 -8.34 -7.74
CA ILE A 28 11.48 -7.72 -6.61
C ILE A 28 9.97 -7.70 -6.87
N LEU A 29 9.56 -7.27 -8.06
CA LEU A 29 8.14 -7.25 -8.44
C LEU A 29 7.52 -8.65 -8.40
N PHE A 30 8.24 -9.64 -8.93
CA PHE A 30 7.79 -11.03 -8.91
C PHE A 30 7.70 -11.59 -7.48
N SER A 31 8.71 -11.33 -6.64
CA SER A 31 8.71 -11.69 -5.21
C SER A 31 7.50 -11.10 -4.47
N PHE A 32 7.22 -9.81 -4.72
CA PHE A 32 6.05 -9.13 -4.18
C PHE A 32 4.73 -9.77 -4.64
N GLN A 33 4.58 -10.06 -5.93
CA GLN A 33 3.40 -10.74 -6.47
C GLN A 33 3.21 -12.15 -5.90
N LEU A 34 4.31 -12.90 -5.73
CA LEU A 34 4.28 -14.23 -5.12
C LEU A 34 3.83 -14.16 -3.65
N CYS A 35 4.41 -13.23 -2.88
CA CYS A 35 4.01 -12.98 -1.49
C CYS A 35 2.52 -12.63 -1.39
N PHE A 36 2.06 -11.67 -2.21
CA PHE A 36 0.66 -11.28 -2.24
C PHE A 36 -0.26 -12.45 -2.58
N LYS A 37 0.08 -13.29 -3.56
CA LYS A 37 -0.73 -14.46 -3.93
C LYS A 37 -0.85 -15.50 -2.82
N ILE A 38 0.19 -15.66 -2.01
CA ILE A 38 0.16 -16.54 -0.84
C ILE A 38 -0.78 -15.96 0.23
N LEU A 39 -0.66 -14.66 0.53
CA LEU A 39 -1.50 -13.97 1.50
C LEU A 39 -2.97 -13.91 1.04
N GLU A 40 -3.24 -13.68 -0.25
CA GLU A 40 -4.59 -13.68 -0.84
C GLU A 40 -5.25 -15.05 -0.64
N LYS A 41 -4.50 -16.14 -0.83
CA LYS A 41 -4.99 -17.50 -0.62
C LYS A 41 -5.29 -17.82 0.85
N ASP A 42 -4.55 -17.21 1.77
CA ASP A 42 -4.73 -17.34 3.21
C ASP A 42 -5.89 -16.47 3.75
N GLY A 43 -6.40 -15.54 2.94
CA GLY A 43 -7.44 -14.58 3.35
C GLY A 43 -6.93 -13.47 4.26
N SER A 44 -5.61 -13.32 4.36
CA SER A 44 -4.93 -12.37 5.26
C SER A 44 -4.73 -10.98 4.63
N VAL A 45 -5.22 -10.74 3.41
CA VAL A 45 -5.14 -9.45 2.71
C VAL A 45 -6.46 -9.12 2.02
N ASN A 46 -6.82 -7.84 2.02
CA ASN A 46 -7.97 -7.36 1.27
C ASN A 46 -7.60 -7.11 -0.19
N LYS A 47 -8.32 -7.77 -1.11
CA LYS A 47 -8.11 -7.62 -2.54
C LYS A 47 -8.44 -6.21 -3.04
N GLU A 48 -9.43 -5.55 -2.46
CA GLU A 48 -9.81 -4.17 -2.81
C GLU A 48 -8.69 -3.18 -2.51
N GLU A 49 -8.05 -3.31 -1.35
CA GLU A 49 -6.91 -2.48 -0.96
C GLU A 49 -5.71 -2.69 -1.90
N PHE A 50 -5.43 -3.94 -2.28
CA PHE A 50 -4.36 -4.26 -3.23
C PHE A 50 -4.64 -3.74 -4.65
N ASP A 51 -5.88 -3.83 -5.07
CA ASP A 51 -6.33 -3.35 -6.37
C ASP A 51 -6.13 -1.84 -6.50
N ILE A 52 -6.43 -1.09 -5.44
CA ILE A 52 -6.17 0.36 -5.34
C ILE A 52 -4.66 0.64 -5.29
N PHE A 53 -3.89 -0.15 -4.54
CA PHE A 53 -2.42 -0.05 -4.54
C PHE A 53 -1.82 -0.20 -5.95
N CYS A 54 -2.30 -1.16 -6.74
CA CYS A 54 -1.78 -1.42 -8.08
C CYS A 54 -2.21 -0.37 -9.11
N ARG A 55 -3.47 0.08 -9.07
CA ARG A 55 -4.02 1.00 -10.08
C ARG A 55 -3.76 2.47 -9.76
N GLY A 56 -3.60 2.80 -8.47
CA GLY A 56 -3.73 4.17 -7.98
C GLY A 56 -5.19 4.61 -7.95
N GLY A 57 -5.43 5.78 -7.38
CA GLY A 57 -6.77 6.33 -7.30
C GLY A 57 -7.19 7.01 -8.60
N VAL A 58 -8.36 6.65 -9.12
CA VAL A 58 -9.04 7.35 -10.22
C VAL A 58 -10.34 7.92 -9.67
N VAL A 59 -10.28 9.16 -9.20
CA VAL A 59 -11.49 9.81 -8.70
C VAL A 59 -12.33 10.32 -9.87
N ALA A 60 -13.46 9.64 -10.09
CA ALA A 60 -14.43 9.99 -11.13
C ALA A 60 -15.22 11.27 -10.80
N ASP A 61 -15.39 11.59 -9.51
CA ASP A 61 -16.14 12.77 -9.07
C ASP A 61 -15.42 13.53 -7.94
N ARG A 62 -14.86 14.69 -8.29
CA ARG A 62 -14.16 15.58 -7.35
C ARG A 62 -15.11 16.46 -6.53
N ALA A 63 -16.40 16.51 -6.85
CA ALA A 63 -17.33 17.47 -6.23
C ALA A 63 -17.58 17.19 -4.73
N ASN A 64 -17.49 15.92 -4.31
CA ASN A 64 -17.72 15.49 -2.92
C ASN A 64 -16.43 15.24 -2.14
N GLN A 65 -15.26 15.53 -2.72
CA GLN A 65 -13.99 15.37 -2.02
C GLN A 65 -13.83 16.41 -0.91
N GLN A 66 -13.18 16.00 0.17
CA GLN A 66 -12.69 16.94 1.17
C GLN A 66 -11.67 17.90 0.52
N PRO A 67 -11.54 19.15 1.00
CA PRO A 67 -10.63 20.11 0.38
C PRO A 67 -9.17 19.70 0.51
N ALA A 68 -8.41 19.72 -0.58
CA ALA A 68 -6.98 19.38 -0.53
C ALA A 68 -6.19 20.36 0.37
N PRO A 69 -5.27 19.87 1.22
CA PRO A 69 -4.30 20.73 1.89
C PRO A 69 -3.47 21.51 0.87
N ALA A 70 -3.18 22.78 1.16
CA ALA A 70 -2.48 23.67 0.20
C ALA A 70 -1.06 23.19 -0.19
N TRP A 71 -0.48 22.25 0.56
CA TRP A 71 0.86 21.69 0.30
C TRP A 71 0.82 20.39 -0.52
N LEU A 72 -0.35 19.81 -0.77
CA LEU A 72 -0.53 18.61 -1.59
C LEU A 72 -0.98 18.98 -3.00
N ASN A 73 -0.51 18.20 -3.97
CA ASN A 73 -1.00 18.34 -5.33
C ASN A 73 -2.41 17.68 -5.46
N PRO A 74 -3.23 18.08 -6.44
CA PRO A 74 -4.57 17.52 -6.61
C PRO A 74 -4.60 16.02 -6.95
N GLU A 75 -3.60 15.49 -7.67
CA GLU A 75 -3.55 14.08 -8.09
C GLU A 75 -3.27 13.13 -6.91
N THR A 76 -2.32 13.49 -6.05
CA THR A 76 -2.03 12.84 -4.77
C THR A 76 -3.24 12.92 -3.85
N TRP A 77 -3.98 14.03 -3.87
CA TRP A 77 -5.22 14.15 -3.10
C TRP A 77 -6.37 13.29 -3.64
N ASP A 78 -6.45 13.08 -4.96
CA ASP A 78 -7.38 12.12 -5.55
C ASP A 78 -7.08 10.69 -5.02
N ASN A 79 -5.81 10.28 -4.98
CA ASN A 79 -5.41 8.98 -4.41
C ASN A 79 -5.79 8.84 -2.93
N VAL A 80 -5.56 9.86 -2.12
CA VAL A 80 -5.94 9.88 -0.70
C VAL A 80 -7.45 9.80 -0.53
N SER A 81 -8.20 10.51 -1.37
CA SER A 81 -9.67 10.50 -1.33
C SER A 81 -10.24 9.13 -1.66
N GLU A 82 -9.66 8.42 -2.64
CA GLU A 82 -10.05 7.05 -2.94
C GLU A 82 -9.69 6.09 -1.81
N LEU A 83 -8.48 6.19 -1.23
CA LEU A 83 -8.13 5.39 -0.06
C LEU A 83 -9.10 5.62 1.11
N ASN A 84 -9.46 6.86 1.37
CA ASN A 84 -10.41 7.22 2.43
C ASN A 84 -11.82 6.63 2.22
N SER A 85 -12.15 6.14 1.03
CA SER A 85 -13.44 5.44 0.79
C SER A 85 -13.45 4.01 1.34
N ILE A 86 -12.29 3.43 1.61
CA ILE A 86 -12.14 2.10 2.19
C ILE A 86 -12.22 2.21 3.72
N THR A 87 -12.99 1.31 4.33
CA THR A 87 -13.22 1.26 5.79
C THR A 87 -11.94 1.33 6.64
N SER A 88 -10.86 0.67 6.20
CA SER A 88 -9.58 0.63 6.92
C SER A 88 -8.92 2.02 7.04
N PHE A 89 -9.15 2.91 6.07
CA PHE A 89 -8.58 4.25 6.00
C PHE A 89 -9.61 5.35 6.30
N ASP A 90 -10.76 5.00 6.88
CA ASP A 90 -11.75 6.00 7.26
C ASP A 90 -11.13 7.04 8.22
N GLY A 91 -11.28 8.31 7.87
CA GLY A 91 -10.70 9.45 8.56
C GLY A 91 -9.27 9.85 8.13
N LEU A 92 -8.65 9.17 7.14
CA LEU A 92 -7.31 9.50 6.65
C LEU A 92 -7.22 10.92 6.11
N ALA A 93 -8.18 11.35 5.29
CA ALA A 93 -8.20 12.69 4.70
C ALA A 93 -8.29 13.78 5.77
N LEU A 94 -9.11 13.56 6.81
CA LEU A 94 -9.21 14.48 7.97
C LEU A 94 -7.92 14.52 8.79
N SER A 95 -7.26 13.37 8.98
CA SER A 95 -5.98 13.29 9.68
C SER A 95 -4.90 14.11 8.97
N ILE A 96 -4.80 13.97 7.64
CA ILE A 96 -3.82 14.72 6.82
C ILE A 96 -4.08 16.23 6.83
N GLN A 97 -5.34 16.65 6.90
CA GLN A 97 -5.69 18.07 7.01
C GLN A 97 -5.40 18.66 8.39
N SER A 98 -5.65 17.89 9.45
CA SER A 98 -5.62 18.39 10.83
C SER A 98 -4.23 18.37 11.43
N ASP A 99 -3.39 17.41 11.05
CA ASP A 99 -2.08 17.19 11.66
C ASP A 99 -0.95 17.65 10.74
N SER A 100 -0.16 18.60 11.25
CA SER A 100 0.99 19.17 10.55
C SER A 100 2.15 18.18 10.37
N GLU A 101 2.20 17.10 11.13
CA GLU A 101 3.24 16.07 11.03
C GLU A 101 3.21 15.34 9.68
N TRP A 102 2.03 15.20 9.06
CA TRP A 102 1.89 14.63 7.72
C TRP A 102 2.73 15.34 6.68
N LYS A 103 2.78 16.69 6.74
CA LYS A 103 3.61 17.47 5.83
C LYS A 103 5.10 17.14 6.02
N GLY A 104 5.54 16.99 7.28
CA GLY A 104 6.91 16.59 7.61
C GLY A 104 7.24 15.18 7.11
N TRP A 105 6.31 14.24 7.31
CA TRP A 105 6.46 12.85 6.89
C TRP A 105 6.52 12.70 5.37
N VAL A 106 5.61 13.34 4.61
CA VAL A 106 5.59 13.26 3.14
C VAL A 106 6.86 13.88 2.52
N LEU A 107 7.40 14.94 3.14
CA LEU A 107 8.62 15.61 2.68
C LEU A 107 9.92 14.92 3.12
N ASN A 108 9.86 13.95 4.04
CA ASN A 108 11.03 13.21 4.50
C ASN A 108 11.67 12.44 3.32
N ASN A 109 12.99 12.36 3.20
CA ASN A 109 13.62 11.60 2.12
C ASN A 109 13.22 10.12 2.11
N LYS A 110 12.99 9.53 3.30
CA LYS A 110 12.68 8.11 3.48
C LYS A 110 11.49 7.90 4.42
N PRO A 111 10.26 8.24 3.99
CA PRO A 111 9.07 8.07 4.81
C PRO A 111 8.82 6.62 5.22
N GLU A 112 9.24 5.65 4.38
CA GLU A 112 9.12 4.21 4.63
C GLU A 112 9.97 3.70 5.82
N GLU A 113 10.98 4.46 6.24
CA GLU A 113 11.80 4.16 7.43
C GLU A 113 11.28 4.86 8.69
N THR A 114 10.23 5.68 8.57
CA THR A 114 9.65 6.44 9.68
C THR A 114 8.23 6.00 10.02
N THR A 115 7.87 6.13 11.30
CA THR A 115 6.51 5.85 11.77
C THR A 115 5.51 6.77 11.10
N LEU A 116 4.35 6.22 10.72
CA LEU A 116 3.24 7.05 10.25
C LEU A 116 2.78 8.01 11.35
N PRO A 117 2.37 9.25 11.01
CA PRO A 117 1.83 10.20 11.98
C PRO A 117 0.58 9.67 12.70
N ALA A 118 0.31 10.23 13.88
CA ALA A 118 -0.80 9.85 14.75
C ALA A 118 -0.84 8.32 15.06
N ASP A 119 -2.03 7.72 15.10
CA ASP A 119 -2.22 6.31 15.47
C ASP A 119 -2.21 5.37 14.25
N TRP A 120 -1.87 5.87 13.07
CA TRP A 120 -1.94 5.09 11.83
C TRP A 120 -0.87 4.01 11.74
N ASP A 121 0.28 4.19 12.40
CA ASP A 121 1.33 3.16 12.41
C ASP A 121 0.90 1.90 13.16
N GLU A 122 0.10 2.04 14.21
CA GLU A 122 -0.40 0.91 15.01
C GLU A 122 -1.69 0.31 14.44
N LYS A 123 -2.53 1.14 13.79
CA LYS A 123 -3.82 0.72 13.23
C LYS A 123 -3.68 -0.10 11.94
N LEU A 124 -2.63 0.14 11.15
CA LEU A 124 -2.52 -0.36 9.78
C LEU A 124 -1.56 -1.54 9.66
N ASP A 125 -1.93 -2.50 8.81
CA ASP A 125 -1.05 -3.59 8.41
C ASP A 125 0.01 -3.14 7.37
N ALA A 126 0.93 -4.05 7.02
CA ALA A 126 2.01 -3.73 6.08
C ALA A 126 1.52 -3.31 4.69
N LEU A 127 0.46 -3.93 4.15
CA LEU A 127 -0.09 -3.57 2.84
C LEU A 127 -0.73 -2.19 2.91
N GLN A 128 -1.48 -1.92 3.98
CA GLN A 128 -2.15 -0.66 4.18
C GLN A 128 -1.17 0.51 4.36
N LYS A 129 -0.05 0.29 5.06
CA LYS A 129 1.05 1.25 5.13
C LYS A 129 1.65 1.52 3.74
N MET A 130 1.83 0.49 2.92
CA MET A 130 2.28 0.66 1.54
C MET A 130 1.28 1.45 0.69
N CYS A 131 -0.03 1.28 0.89
CA CYS A 131 -1.06 2.09 0.24
C CYS A 131 -0.90 3.58 0.55
N ILE A 132 -0.67 3.95 1.81
CA ILE A 132 -0.45 5.36 2.19
C ILE A 132 0.80 5.92 1.52
N ILE A 133 1.91 5.18 1.55
CA ILE A 133 3.15 5.60 0.87
C ILE A 133 2.88 5.82 -0.61
N ARG A 134 2.21 4.87 -1.28
CA ARG A 134 1.90 4.92 -2.71
C ARG A 134 0.93 6.04 -3.10
N ALA A 135 0.04 6.43 -2.21
CA ALA A 135 -0.91 7.51 -2.46
C ALA A 135 -0.26 8.88 -2.27
N LEU A 136 0.64 9.03 -1.30
CA LEU A 136 1.31 10.29 -0.94
C LEU A 136 2.63 10.55 -1.67
N ARG A 137 3.23 9.52 -2.29
CA ARG A 137 4.46 9.60 -3.11
C ARG A 137 4.31 8.89 -4.45
#